data_AF-A0A1G0M9P4-F1
#
_entry.id   AF-A0A1G0M9P4-F1
#
_cell.length_a   1.000
_cell.length_b   1.000
_cell.length_c   1.000
_cell.angle_alpha   90.00
_cell.angle_beta   90.00
_cell.angle_gamma   90.00
#
_symmetry.space_group_name_H-M   'P 1'
#
loop_
_entity.id
_entity.type
_entity.pdbx_description
1 polymer ?
#
loop_
_entity_poly.entity_id
_entity_poly.type
_entity_poly.pdbx_seq_one_letter_code
_entity_poly.pdbx_strand_id
1 'polypeptide(L)'
;MFLLPKGKPLVENFPIAKLQLPEALDKLKNGKLTGCAIFDFPASDCALIYEEGKLISVLMRRNKIEERDADALRALVDQIILTDSGSFNVYGFTKEVNQAVLALLRGVKVLDRQELKMIDFKNLRERIKNERMTATLKISTDQSVGMILYRDGETVGFFDDTADAIESSPARVQQIATLPGATVDLMAIRGSDGLNQDLSLQVNIRSLWAAAKGDVFAASEPANIFQPQAAAATVQPPPVTANSTEVESAIIAIANASLGKLGKTLVDKELLNAGGIKALKDESKLRDFLNAVEKSSILLASANKIKEMRNAISLEVEKL
;
A
#
# COMPACT_ATOMS: atom_id res chain seq x y z
N MET A 1 8.74 9.46 -9.51
CA MET A 1 9.80 9.12 -8.56
C MET A 1 9.65 9.95 -7.30
N PHE A 2 9.69 9.30 -6.12
CA PHE A 2 9.89 9.99 -4.85
C PHE A 2 11.36 10.40 -4.77
N LEU A 3 11.67 11.64 -5.14
CA LEU A 3 12.96 12.27 -4.86
C LEU A 3 13.05 12.59 -3.36
N LEU A 4 13.27 11.52 -2.60
CA LEU A 4 13.70 11.47 -1.21
C LEU A 4 15.23 11.38 -1.17
N PRO A 5 15.86 11.88 -0.10
CA PRO A 5 17.30 11.77 0.04
C PRO A 5 17.72 10.31 0.19
N LYS A 6 18.87 9.97 -0.40
CA LYS A 6 19.57 8.72 -0.11
C LYS A 6 20.35 8.87 1.19
N GLY A 7 20.25 7.86 2.04
CA GLY A 7 21.06 7.74 3.25
C GLY A 7 22.11 6.66 3.06
N LYS A 8 22.56 6.06 4.16
CA LYS A 8 23.45 4.90 4.10
C LYS A 8 22.75 3.73 3.37
N PRO A 9 23.24 3.26 2.21
CA PRO A 9 22.59 2.17 1.49
C PRO A 9 22.69 0.86 2.28
N LEU A 10 21.57 0.16 2.41
CA LEU A 10 21.47 -1.17 3.03
C LEU A 10 21.07 -2.22 1.98
N VAL A 11 20.21 -1.84 1.05
CA VAL A 11 19.83 -2.61 -0.15
C VAL A 11 19.61 -1.60 -1.27
N GLU A 12 20.15 -1.84 -2.46
CA GLU A 12 19.86 -1.01 -3.64
C GLU A 12 19.56 -1.88 -4.86
N ASN A 13 18.67 -1.38 -5.73
CA ASN A 13 18.28 -1.96 -7.01
C ASN A 13 17.80 -3.42 -6.94
N PHE A 14 17.19 -3.83 -5.82
CA PHE A 14 16.68 -5.19 -5.69
C PHE A 14 15.43 -5.37 -6.58
N PRO A 15 15.37 -6.36 -7.49
CA PRO A 15 14.24 -6.50 -8.43
C PRO A 15 12.93 -6.85 -7.71
N ILE A 16 11.87 -6.07 -7.92
CA ILE A 16 10.57 -6.28 -7.26
C ILE A 16 9.97 -7.66 -7.58
N ALA A 17 10.15 -8.18 -8.80
CA ALA A 17 9.71 -9.54 -9.18
C ALA A 17 10.32 -10.68 -8.33
N LYS A 18 11.41 -10.43 -7.60
CA LYS A 18 12.05 -11.40 -6.69
C LYS A 18 11.68 -11.16 -5.21
N LEU A 19 10.87 -10.15 -4.91
CA LEU A 19 10.57 -9.71 -3.56
C LEU A 19 9.39 -10.49 -2.97
N GLN A 20 9.60 -11.19 -1.86
CA GLN A 20 8.50 -11.57 -0.97
C GLN A 20 8.27 -10.41 0.01
N LEU A 21 7.27 -9.57 -0.26
CA LEU A 21 7.02 -8.37 0.54
C LEU A 21 6.93 -8.65 2.05
N PRO A 22 6.17 -9.66 2.54
CA PRO A 22 6.06 -9.89 3.98
C PRO A 22 7.40 -10.20 4.64
N GLU A 23 8.22 -11.07 4.04
CA GLU A 23 9.56 -11.38 4.54
C GLU A 23 10.49 -10.17 4.52
N ALA A 24 10.36 -9.31 3.51
CA ALA A 24 11.14 -8.08 3.42
C ALA A 24 10.78 -7.14 4.58
N LEU A 25 9.49 -6.87 4.80
CA LEU A 25 9.05 -5.99 5.89
C LEU A 25 9.39 -6.58 7.28
N ASP A 26 9.28 -7.89 7.46
CA ASP A 26 9.71 -8.59 8.69
C ASP A 26 11.24 -8.44 8.93
N LYS A 27 12.06 -8.48 7.87
CA LYS A 27 13.50 -8.21 7.98
C LYS A 27 13.80 -6.76 8.38
N LEU A 28 13.07 -5.78 7.83
CA LEU A 28 13.22 -4.36 8.21
C LEU A 28 12.81 -4.12 9.69
N LYS A 29 11.73 -4.78 10.12
CA LYS A 29 11.22 -4.74 11.50
C LYS A 29 12.20 -5.38 12.49
N ASN A 30 12.60 -6.63 12.24
CA ASN A 30 13.50 -7.37 13.13
C ASN A 30 14.93 -6.81 13.13
N GLY A 31 15.38 -6.23 12.01
CA GLY A 31 16.63 -5.48 11.90
C GLY A 31 16.62 -4.10 12.58
N LYS A 32 15.50 -3.68 13.18
CA LYS A 32 15.30 -2.39 13.84
C LYS A 32 15.66 -1.19 12.96
N LEU A 33 15.24 -1.20 11.68
CA LEU A 33 15.53 -0.11 10.75
C LEU A 33 15.07 1.25 11.31
N THR A 34 15.98 2.23 11.30
CA THR A 34 15.65 3.65 11.30
C THR A 34 16.10 4.19 9.95
N GLY A 35 15.16 4.60 9.12
CA GLY A 35 15.43 4.71 7.68
C GLY A 35 14.16 4.70 6.83
N CYS A 36 14.35 4.61 5.51
CA CYS A 36 13.26 4.38 4.56
C CYS A 36 13.50 3.13 3.71
N ALA A 37 12.39 2.57 3.23
CA ALA A 37 12.38 1.64 2.11
C ALA A 37 11.56 2.26 0.97
N ILE A 38 12.13 2.27 -0.24
CA ILE A 38 11.57 2.92 -1.43
C ILE A 38 11.32 1.85 -2.50
N PHE A 39 10.13 1.90 -3.09
CA PHE A 39 9.69 1.06 -4.19
C PHE A 39 9.46 1.96 -5.40
N ASP A 40 10.27 1.80 -6.44
CA ASP A 40 10.18 2.55 -7.69
C ASP A 40 9.60 1.66 -8.78
N PHE A 41 8.42 2.03 -9.31
CA PHE A 41 7.77 1.38 -10.44
C PHE A 41 7.72 2.36 -11.64
N PRO A 42 7.48 1.88 -12.87
CA PRO A 42 7.44 2.76 -14.05
C PRO A 42 6.40 3.89 -14.00
N ALA A 43 5.29 3.72 -13.27
CA ALA A 43 4.17 4.68 -13.21
C ALA A 43 3.76 5.10 -11.79
N SER A 44 4.45 4.61 -10.76
CA SER A 44 4.14 4.89 -9.36
C SER A 44 5.37 4.71 -8.49
N ASP A 45 5.35 5.32 -7.31
CA ASP A 45 6.41 5.19 -6.31
C ASP A 45 5.80 5.06 -4.91
N CYS A 46 6.47 4.34 -4.02
CA CYS A 46 6.03 4.16 -2.63
C CYS A 46 7.21 4.25 -1.67
N ALA A 47 7.04 4.99 -0.57
CA ALA A 47 8.02 5.14 0.49
C ALA A 47 7.43 4.67 1.83
N LEU A 48 8.15 3.78 2.50
CA LEU A 48 7.87 3.31 3.86
C LEU A 48 8.92 3.91 4.79
N ILE A 49 8.51 4.60 5.85
CA ILE A 49 9.42 5.19 6.85
C ILE A 49 9.40 4.35 8.12
N TYR A 50 10.58 4.03 8.64
CA TYR A 50 10.78 3.21 9.82
C TYR A 50 11.51 3.95 10.94
N GLU A 51 11.13 3.70 12.20
CA GLU A 51 11.88 4.13 13.39
C GLU A 51 12.04 2.92 14.32
N GLU A 52 13.30 2.49 14.54
CA GLU A 52 13.66 1.32 15.36
C GLU A 52 12.89 0.03 14.98
N GLY A 53 12.57 -0.14 13.70
CA GLY A 53 11.82 -1.28 13.14
C GLY A 53 10.30 -1.13 13.15
N LYS A 54 9.75 -0.07 13.76
CA LYS A 54 8.32 0.26 13.66
C LYS A 54 8.06 0.93 12.32
N LEU A 55 6.99 0.55 11.63
CA LEU A 55 6.56 1.24 10.40
C LEU A 55 5.74 2.47 10.80
N ILE A 56 6.26 3.67 10.60
CA ILE A 56 5.67 4.91 11.14
C ILE A 56 4.94 5.77 10.11
N SER A 57 5.20 5.55 8.81
CA SER A 57 4.40 6.14 7.73
C SER A 57 4.55 5.33 6.45
N VAL A 58 3.50 5.29 5.65
CA VAL A 58 3.53 4.80 4.27
C VAL A 58 2.96 5.88 3.36
N LEU A 59 3.62 6.14 2.23
CA LEU A 59 3.11 7.07 1.22
C LEU A 59 3.34 6.47 -0.17
N MET A 60 2.25 6.24 -0.89
CA MET A 60 2.28 5.81 -2.28
C MET A 60 1.74 6.92 -3.17
N ARG A 61 2.40 7.19 -4.30
CA ARG A 61 1.91 8.13 -5.31
C ARG A 61 1.76 7.44 -6.66
N ARG A 62 0.59 7.60 -7.26
CA ARG A 62 0.19 7.00 -8.53
C ARG A 62 -0.71 7.99 -9.26
N ASN A 63 -0.39 8.34 -10.50
CA ASN A 63 -1.20 9.25 -11.33
C ASN A 63 -1.56 10.60 -10.65
N LYS A 64 -0.64 11.17 -9.86
CA LYS A 64 -0.81 12.37 -9.00
C LYS A 64 -1.73 12.21 -7.78
N ILE A 65 -2.34 11.05 -7.58
CA ILE A 65 -3.03 10.70 -6.33
C ILE A 65 -1.97 10.28 -5.31
N GLU A 66 -2.09 10.74 -4.07
CA GLU A 66 -1.30 10.27 -2.93
C GLU A 66 -2.20 9.45 -2.00
N GLU A 67 -1.88 8.16 -1.87
CA GLU A 67 -2.49 7.23 -0.93
C GLU A 67 -1.56 7.14 0.30
N ARG A 68 -2.12 7.02 1.51
CA ARG A 68 -1.36 7.09 2.78
C ARG A 68 -1.61 5.87 3.67
N ASP A 69 -0.60 5.57 4.47
CA ASP A 69 -0.59 4.59 5.55
C ASP A 69 -1.24 3.25 5.16
N ALA A 70 -2.39 2.87 5.76
CA ALA A 70 -3.03 1.59 5.47
C ALA A 70 -3.49 1.41 4.01
N ASP A 71 -3.88 2.49 3.33
CA ASP A 71 -4.34 2.44 1.93
C ASP A 71 -3.17 2.42 0.96
N ALA A 72 -2.11 3.21 1.23
CA ALA A 72 -0.84 3.11 0.51
C ALA A 72 -0.25 1.69 0.56
N LEU A 73 -0.39 1.04 1.71
CA LEU A 73 0.17 -0.28 1.95
C LEU A 73 -0.62 -1.39 1.21
N ARG A 74 -1.94 -1.24 1.06
CA ARG A 74 -2.77 -2.08 0.17
C ARG A 74 -2.40 -1.85 -1.29
N ALA A 75 -2.36 -0.59 -1.72
CA ALA A 75 -1.97 -0.20 -3.08
C ALA A 75 -0.58 -0.73 -3.46
N LEU A 76 0.37 -0.77 -2.50
CA LEU A 76 1.69 -1.36 -2.71
C LEU A 76 1.63 -2.89 -2.94
N VAL A 77 0.84 -3.63 -2.16
CA VAL A 77 0.64 -5.08 -2.36
C VAL A 77 0.10 -5.35 -3.76
N ASP A 78 -0.96 -4.65 -4.15
CA ASP A 78 -1.57 -4.78 -5.47
C ASP A 78 -0.57 -4.42 -6.58
N GLN A 79 0.17 -3.32 -6.43
CA GLN A 79 1.15 -2.86 -7.43
C GLN A 79 2.30 -3.84 -7.63
N ILE A 80 2.83 -4.46 -6.57
CA ILE A 80 3.88 -5.48 -6.67
C ILE A 80 3.38 -6.73 -7.40
N ILE A 81 2.12 -7.14 -7.16
CA ILE A 81 1.54 -8.34 -7.78
C ILE A 81 1.15 -8.09 -9.24
N LEU A 82 0.81 -6.86 -9.60
CA LEU A 82 0.47 -6.45 -10.97
C LEU A 82 1.69 -6.06 -11.83
N THR A 83 2.91 -5.98 -11.27
CA THR A 83 4.08 -5.41 -11.96
C THR A 83 5.35 -6.24 -11.77
N ASP A 84 5.83 -6.87 -12.86
CA ASP A 84 7.12 -7.60 -12.87
C ASP A 84 8.36 -6.69 -12.97
N SER A 85 8.17 -5.36 -13.03
CA SER A 85 9.24 -4.37 -13.24
C SER A 85 9.23 -3.28 -12.17
N GLY A 86 10.43 -3.01 -11.64
CA GLY A 86 10.66 -2.00 -10.61
C GLY A 86 11.80 -2.39 -9.67
N SER A 87 12.23 -1.45 -8.84
CA SER A 87 13.32 -1.63 -7.88
C SER A 87 12.87 -1.36 -6.44
N PHE A 88 13.42 -2.16 -5.53
CA PHE A 88 13.31 -2.00 -4.09
C PHE A 88 14.66 -1.55 -3.53
N ASN A 89 14.64 -0.45 -2.78
CA ASN A 89 15.80 0.21 -2.18
C ASN A 89 15.55 0.41 -0.69
N VAL A 90 16.59 0.34 0.14
CA VAL A 90 16.53 0.55 1.59
C VAL A 90 17.72 1.39 2.03
N TYR A 91 17.45 2.51 2.69
CA TYR A 91 18.45 3.45 3.20
C TYR A 91 18.29 3.64 4.71
N GLY A 92 19.40 3.52 5.44
CA GLY A 92 19.47 3.83 6.87
C GLY A 92 19.73 5.32 7.09
N PHE A 93 19.14 5.87 8.15
CA PHE A 93 19.25 7.28 8.54
C PHE A 93 19.63 7.41 10.01
N THR A 94 20.22 8.55 10.40
CA THR A 94 20.17 8.99 11.80
C THR A 94 18.73 9.34 12.20
N LYS A 95 18.44 9.43 13.49
CA LYS A 95 17.09 9.75 13.98
C LYS A 95 16.59 11.10 13.48
N GLU A 96 17.49 12.08 13.39
CA GLU A 96 17.22 13.46 12.99
C GLU A 96 16.95 13.55 11.48
N VAL A 97 17.73 12.83 10.66
CA VAL A 97 17.49 12.70 9.21
C VAL A 97 16.15 12.01 8.96
N ASN A 98 15.85 10.93 9.69
CA ASN A 98 14.59 10.21 9.59
C ASN A 98 13.37 11.11 9.92
N GLN A 99 13.49 11.97 10.94
CA GLN A 99 12.47 12.97 11.28
C GLN A 99 12.28 14.01 10.16
N ALA A 100 13.36 14.45 9.50
CA ALA A 100 13.26 15.38 8.38
C ALA A 100 12.64 14.72 7.13
N VAL A 101 12.94 13.46 6.86
CA VAL A 101 12.28 12.67 5.79
C VAL A 101 10.79 12.48 6.10
N LEU A 102 10.44 12.15 7.34
CA LEU A 102 9.04 12.08 7.78
C LEU A 102 8.32 13.43 7.60
N ALA A 103 8.99 14.54 7.90
CA ALA A 103 8.48 15.89 7.67
C ALA A 103 8.24 16.19 6.18
N LEU A 104 9.10 15.69 5.27
CA LEU A 104 8.88 15.82 3.84
C LEU A 104 7.65 15.04 3.34
N LEU A 105 7.29 13.93 4.00
CA LEU A 105 6.16 13.09 3.60
C LEU A 105 4.83 13.48 4.26
N ARG A 106 4.84 13.87 5.53
CA ARG A 106 3.63 14.20 6.33
C ARG A 106 3.43 15.70 6.55
N GLY A 107 4.44 16.54 6.30
CA GLY A 107 4.36 17.99 6.52
C GLY A 107 3.37 18.69 5.59
N VAL A 108 2.87 19.84 6.06
CA VAL A 108 2.02 20.72 5.26
C VAL A 108 2.88 21.44 4.23
N LYS A 109 2.50 21.33 2.94
CA LYS A 109 3.19 22.04 1.86
C LYS A 109 3.07 23.55 2.03
N VAL A 110 4.21 24.23 2.13
CA VAL A 110 4.33 25.70 2.10
C VAL A 110 4.82 26.17 0.72
N LEU A 111 5.70 25.39 0.09
CA LEU A 111 6.10 25.51 -1.31
C LEU A 111 6.04 24.12 -1.94
N ASP A 112 5.49 24.02 -3.15
CA ASP A 112 5.38 22.78 -3.93
C ASP A 112 6.08 22.97 -5.28
N ARG A 113 7.22 22.29 -5.46
CA ARG A 113 8.08 22.22 -6.65
C ARG A 113 8.23 23.54 -7.40
N GLN A 114 8.67 24.59 -6.70
CA GLN A 114 8.94 25.89 -7.32
C GLN A 114 10.34 25.89 -7.94
N GLU A 115 10.53 26.53 -9.11
CA GLU A 115 11.87 26.70 -9.68
C GLU A 115 12.74 27.58 -8.76
N LEU A 116 13.95 27.13 -8.43
CA LEU A 116 14.79 27.77 -7.43
C LEU A 116 15.09 29.25 -7.73
N LYS A 117 15.29 29.56 -9.03
CA LYS A 117 15.55 30.91 -9.55
C LYS A 117 14.39 31.91 -9.33
N MET A 118 13.18 31.41 -9.07
CA MET A 118 11.98 32.23 -8.83
C MET A 118 11.74 32.50 -7.34
N ILE A 119 12.55 31.93 -6.45
CA ILE A 119 12.36 31.99 -5.00
C ILE A 119 13.31 33.01 -4.39
N ASP A 120 12.72 33.99 -3.71
CA ASP A 120 13.46 34.88 -2.81
C ASP A 120 13.84 34.14 -1.53
N PHE A 121 15.05 33.56 -1.52
CA PHE A 121 15.61 32.85 -0.38
C PHE A 121 15.77 33.70 0.88
N LYS A 122 15.94 35.02 0.74
CA LYS A 122 16.07 35.91 1.89
C LYS A 122 14.72 36.04 2.58
N ASN A 123 13.69 36.41 1.83
CA ASN A 123 12.32 36.51 2.34
C ASN A 123 11.77 35.17 2.83
N LEU A 124 12.10 34.05 2.16
CA LEU A 124 11.71 32.71 2.61
C LEU A 124 12.32 32.37 3.98
N ARG A 125 13.61 32.65 4.18
CA ARG A 125 14.29 32.41 5.46
C ARG A 125 13.79 33.33 6.56
N GLU A 126 13.55 34.61 6.26
CA GLU A 126 12.94 35.56 7.22
C GLU A 126 11.53 35.10 7.62
N ARG A 127 10.73 34.60 6.68
CA ARG A 127 9.42 34.00 6.95
C ARG A 127 9.52 32.77 7.85
N ILE A 128 10.41 31.82 7.55
CA ILE A 128 10.66 30.63 8.38
C ILE A 128 11.00 31.02 9.83
N LYS A 129 11.86 32.04 10.01
CA LYS A 129 12.27 32.55 11.32
C LYS A 129 11.12 33.24 12.05
N ASN A 130 10.39 34.14 11.38
CA ASN A 130 9.32 34.93 11.98
C ASN A 130 8.10 34.08 12.36
N GLU A 131 7.74 33.09 11.53
CA GLU A 131 6.69 32.11 11.83
C GLU A 131 7.18 30.94 12.73
N ARG A 132 8.44 30.96 13.16
CA ARG A 132 9.09 29.92 14.00
C ARG A 132 8.88 28.50 13.48
N MET A 133 8.99 28.32 12.16
CA MET A 133 8.67 27.06 11.51
C MET A 133 9.64 25.94 11.95
N THR A 134 9.08 24.77 12.26
CA THR A 134 9.83 23.50 12.20
C THR A 134 9.52 22.87 10.85
N ALA A 135 10.51 22.81 9.97
CA ALA A 135 10.29 22.54 8.55
C ALA A 135 11.51 21.91 7.89
N THR A 136 11.29 21.23 6.77
CA THR A 136 12.37 20.78 5.89
C THR A 136 12.21 21.45 4.54
N LEU A 137 13.23 22.19 4.14
CA LEU A 137 13.38 22.72 2.79
C LEU A 137 14.17 21.71 1.98
N LYS A 138 13.57 21.13 0.95
CA LYS A 138 14.25 20.21 0.04
C LYS A 138 14.56 20.93 -1.27
N ILE A 139 15.82 20.95 -1.66
CA ILE A 139 16.30 21.40 -2.96
C ILE A 139 16.60 20.15 -3.78
N SER A 140 15.99 20.01 -4.95
CA SER A 140 16.17 18.81 -5.79
C SER A 140 16.32 19.12 -7.27
N THR A 141 17.21 18.37 -7.92
CA THR A 141 17.22 18.14 -9.37
C THR A 141 16.68 16.73 -9.67
N ASP A 142 16.67 16.32 -10.94
CA ASP A 142 16.34 14.94 -11.33
C ASP A 142 17.33 13.88 -10.79
N GLN A 143 18.52 14.30 -10.33
CA GLN A 143 19.63 13.41 -9.96
C GLN A 143 20.16 13.58 -8.53
N SER A 144 19.78 14.65 -7.81
CA SER A 144 20.33 14.93 -6.49
C SER A 144 19.34 15.67 -5.58
N VAL A 145 19.33 15.31 -4.31
CA VAL A 145 18.58 15.95 -3.22
C VAL A 145 19.55 16.57 -2.24
N GLY A 146 19.31 17.84 -1.91
CA GLY A 146 19.82 18.51 -0.73
C GLY A 146 18.65 18.95 0.17
N MET A 147 18.89 19.02 1.47
CA MET A 147 17.92 19.41 2.49
C MET A 147 18.52 20.43 3.44
N ILE A 148 17.70 21.39 3.85
CA ILE A 148 17.96 22.30 4.96
C ILE A 148 16.89 22.05 6.02
N LEU A 149 17.32 21.73 7.23
CA LEU A 149 16.45 21.39 8.35
C LEU A 149 16.28 22.64 9.23
N TYR A 150 15.04 22.98 9.52
CA TYR A 150 14.67 24.08 10.41
C TYR A 150 13.90 23.58 11.62
N ARG A 151 14.19 24.14 12.79
CA ARG A 151 13.47 23.89 14.04
C ARG A 151 13.24 25.23 14.72
N ASP A 152 11.97 25.51 15.03
CA ASP A 152 11.59 26.75 15.75
C ASP A 152 12.08 28.04 15.05
N GLY A 153 12.19 28.01 13.71
CA GLY A 153 12.69 29.09 12.87
C GLY A 153 14.20 29.15 12.65
N GLU A 154 14.99 28.37 13.40
CA GLU A 154 16.46 28.34 13.28
C GLU A 154 16.95 27.16 12.44
N THR A 155 18.12 27.30 11.80
CA THR A 155 18.71 26.25 10.97
C THR A 155 19.41 25.21 11.85
N VAL A 156 18.96 23.96 11.78
CA VAL A 156 19.56 22.81 12.50
C VAL A 156 20.78 22.29 11.74
N GLY A 157 20.72 22.27 10.41
CA GLY A 157 21.81 21.81 9.56
C GLY A 157 21.33 21.38 8.17
N PHE A 158 22.22 20.68 7.48
CA PHE A 158 22.13 20.33 6.06
C PHE A 158 22.28 18.83 5.87
N PHE A 159 21.67 18.28 4.82
CA PHE A 159 21.80 16.88 4.45
C PHE A 159 21.71 16.74 2.93
N ASP A 160 22.37 15.74 2.34
CA ASP A 160 22.25 15.39 0.93
C ASP A 160 22.50 13.88 0.72
N ASP A 161 22.28 13.42 -0.51
CA ASP A 161 22.40 11.99 -0.90
C ASP A 161 23.77 11.34 -0.61
N THR A 162 24.80 12.12 -0.29
CA THR A 162 26.16 11.64 0.03
C THR A 162 26.54 11.73 1.50
N ALA A 163 25.66 12.27 2.36
CA ALA A 163 25.93 12.48 3.78
C ALA A 163 25.47 11.30 4.65
N ASP A 164 26.29 10.90 5.63
CA ASP A 164 25.91 9.88 6.64
C ASP A 164 25.02 10.47 7.76
N ALA A 165 25.10 11.79 7.99
CA ALA A 165 24.42 12.50 9.07
C ALA A 165 24.18 13.97 8.71
N ILE A 166 23.48 14.72 9.57
CA ILE A 166 23.29 16.16 9.38
C ILE A 166 24.63 16.89 9.54
N GLU A 167 24.99 17.67 8.53
CA GLU A 167 26.16 18.54 8.54
C GLU A 167 25.81 19.97 8.99
N SER A 168 26.80 20.69 9.50
CA SER A 168 26.72 22.14 9.76
C SER A 168 27.04 22.99 8.52
N SER A 169 27.60 22.39 7.47
CA SER A 169 28.04 23.08 6.26
C SER A 169 26.93 23.11 5.19
N PRO A 170 26.60 24.29 4.60
CA PRO A 170 25.67 24.37 3.49
C PRO A 170 26.28 23.99 2.14
N ALA A 171 27.60 23.75 2.06
CA ALA A 171 28.36 23.77 0.80
C ALA A 171 27.82 22.79 -0.26
N ARG A 172 27.46 21.57 0.14
CA ARG A 172 26.96 20.54 -0.78
C ARG A 172 25.54 20.83 -1.26
N VAL A 173 24.66 21.30 -0.36
CA VAL A 173 23.31 21.76 -0.71
C VAL A 173 23.35 23.00 -1.61
N GLN A 174 24.29 23.92 -1.38
CA GLN A 174 24.54 25.06 -2.27
C GLN A 174 25.03 24.64 -3.66
N GLN A 175 25.84 23.58 -3.75
CA GLN A 175 26.24 23.02 -5.05
C GLN A 175 25.06 22.42 -5.82
N ILE A 176 24.13 21.73 -5.14
CA ILE A 176 22.91 21.21 -5.76
C ILE A 176 22.01 22.37 -6.22
N ALA A 177 21.96 23.45 -5.43
CA ALA A 177 21.20 24.67 -5.76
C ALA A 177 21.69 25.41 -7.02
N THR A 178 22.95 25.29 -7.42
CA THR A 178 23.45 25.92 -8.66
C THR A 178 23.24 25.07 -9.92
N LEU A 179 22.74 23.84 -9.78
CA LEU A 179 22.49 22.96 -10.93
C LEU A 179 21.27 23.44 -11.76
N PRO A 180 21.31 23.31 -13.10
CA PRO A 180 20.14 23.59 -13.95
C PRO A 180 18.92 22.76 -13.55
N GLY A 181 17.74 23.39 -13.56
CA GLY A 181 16.48 22.71 -13.21
C GLY A 181 16.28 22.47 -11.71
N ALA A 182 17.14 23.00 -10.82
CA ALA A 182 16.91 22.92 -9.39
C ALA A 182 15.52 23.46 -9.00
N THR A 183 14.81 22.68 -8.21
CA THR A 183 13.48 22.99 -7.66
C THR A 183 13.53 22.99 -6.14
N VAL A 184 12.57 23.66 -5.50
CA VAL A 184 12.43 23.67 -4.05
C VAL A 184 11.02 23.27 -3.60
N ASP A 185 10.99 22.41 -2.59
CA ASP A 185 9.82 22.07 -1.77
C ASP A 185 10.06 22.59 -0.34
N LEU A 186 9.04 23.14 0.32
CA LEU A 186 9.10 23.47 1.75
C LEU A 186 7.94 22.78 2.47
N MET A 187 8.26 21.84 3.35
CA MET A 187 7.27 21.11 4.16
C MET A 187 7.41 21.52 5.61
N ALA A 188 6.33 22.07 6.19
CA ALA A 188 6.29 22.48 7.60
C ALA A 188 5.51 21.48 8.46
N ILE A 189 6.08 21.11 9.61
CA ILE A 189 5.38 20.31 10.62
C ILE A 189 4.53 21.26 11.46
N ARG A 190 3.22 21.02 11.56
CA ARG A 190 2.31 21.80 12.40
C ARG A 190 1.85 20.96 13.59
N GLY A 191 2.47 21.21 14.76
CA GLY A 191 2.16 20.51 16.00
C GLY A 191 2.71 19.09 16.07
N SER A 192 2.54 18.46 17.24
CA SER A 192 2.91 17.06 17.49
C SER A 192 1.87 16.12 16.87
N ASP A 193 1.93 15.96 15.55
CA ASP A 193 0.92 15.22 14.79
C ASP A 193 1.07 13.70 14.92
N GLY A 194 0.66 13.19 16.08
CA GLY A 194 0.56 11.78 16.40
C GLY A 194 1.82 11.17 17.02
N LEU A 195 1.62 10.35 18.06
CA LEU A 195 2.59 9.33 18.43
C LEU A 195 2.84 8.43 17.22
N ASN A 196 4.10 8.13 16.90
CA ASN A 196 4.51 7.20 15.85
C ASN A 196 3.98 5.77 16.16
N GLN A 197 2.73 5.51 15.81
CA GLN A 197 2.09 4.20 15.98
C GLN A 197 2.62 3.25 14.90
N ASP A 198 2.98 2.03 15.30
CA ASP A 198 3.47 1.01 14.35
C ASP A 198 2.33 0.54 13.44
N LEU A 199 2.30 1.04 12.21
CA LEU A 199 1.29 0.74 11.19
C LEU A 199 1.28 -0.75 10.82
N SER A 200 2.37 -1.49 11.06
CA SER A 200 2.39 -2.94 10.86
C SER A 200 1.46 -3.70 11.83
N LEU A 201 0.97 -3.04 12.89
CA LEU A 201 -0.07 -3.58 13.78
C LEU A 201 -1.49 -3.33 13.26
N GLN A 202 -1.68 -2.38 12.35
CA GLN A 202 -2.99 -2.04 11.77
C GLN A 202 -3.34 -2.88 10.53
N VAL A 203 -2.34 -3.41 9.83
CA VAL A 203 -2.51 -4.10 8.54
C VAL A 203 -1.74 -5.43 8.53
N ASN A 204 -2.46 -6.54 8.44
CA ASN A 204 -1.84 -7.86 8.27
C ASN A 204 -1.34 -8.05 6.82
N ILE A 205 -0.07 -7.71 6.58
CA ILE A 205 0.58 -7.81 5.27
C ILE A 205 0.64 -9.24 4.74
N ARG A 206 0.82 -10.24 5.61
CA ARG A 206 0.82 -11.66 5.21
C ARG A 206 -0.54 -12.06 4.64
N SER A 207 -1.64 -11.67 5.29
CA SER A 207 -2.99 -11.91 4.79
C SER A 207 -3.33 -11.13 3.51
N LEU A 208 -2.89 -9.87 3.38
CA LEU A 208 -3.06 -9.12 2.12
C LEU A 208 -2.31 -9.78 0.95
N TRP A 209 -1.04 -10.12 1.17
CA TRP A 209 -0.17 -10.74 0.17
C TRP A 209 -0.71 -12.11 -0.29
N ALA A 210 -1.12 -12.96 0.65
CA ALA A 210 -1.72 -14.25 0.34
C ALA A 210 -3.04 -14.09 -0.44
N ALA A 211 -3.94 -13.20 0.01
CA ALA A 211 -5.21 -12.95 -0.68
C ALA A 211 -5.03 -12.41 -2.10
N ALA A 212 -4.08 -11.50 -2.32
CA ALA A 212 -3.80 -10.91 -3.63
C ALA A 212 -3.05 -11.87 -4.57
N LYS A 213 -2.26 -12.82 -4.05
CA LYS A 213 -1.70 -13.95 -4.83
C LYS A 213 -2.71 -15.06 -5.12
N GLY A 214 -3.95 -14.95 -4.64
CA GLY A 214 -4.98 -15.99 -4.80
C GLY A 214 -4.79 -17.22 -3.89
N ASP A 215 -3.82 -17.19 -2.98
CA ASP A 215 -3.50 -18.29 -2.08
C ASP A 215 -4.28 -18.14 -0.76
N VAL A 216 -5.55 -18.55 -0.81
CA VAL A 216 -6.53 -18.36 0.29
C VAL A 216 -6.18 -19.22 1.52
N PHE A 217 -5.28 -20.20 1.40
CA PHE A 217 -4.91 -21.12 2.49
C PHE A 217 -3.54 -20.84 3.13
N ALA A 218 -2.64 -20.09 2.47
CA ALA A 218 -1.32 -19.75 3.02
C ALA A 218 -1.35 -18.86 4.29
N ALA A 219 -2.48 -18.24 4.63
CA ALA A 219 -2.64 -17.37 5.81
C ALA A 219 -2.88 -18.14 7.13
N SER A 220 -2.27 -19.32 7.29
CA SER A 220 -2.35 -20.15 8.50
C SER A 220 -0.95 -20.45 9.07
N GLU A 221 -0.35 -19.48 9.76
CA GLU A 221 0.79 -19.75 10.65
C GLU A 221 0.31 -20.25 12.03
N PRO A 222 1.05 -21.15 12.68
CA PRO A 222 0.51 -21.98 13.75
C PRO A 222 0.30 -21.21 15.06
N ALA A 223 -0.92 -21.25 15.58
CA ALA A 223 -1.17 -20.95 16.98
C ALA A 223 -0.49 -22.03 17.84
N ASN A 224 0.63 -21.66 18.46
CA ASN A 224 1.35 -22.52 19.39
C ASN A 224 0.53 -22.68 20.68
N ILE A 225 -0.31 -23.72 20.74
CA ILE A 225 -1.06 -24.09 21.94
C ILE A 225 -0.62 -25.50 22.35
N PHE A 226 0.03 -25.59 23.50
CA PHE A 226 0.24 -26.86 24.18
C PHE A 226 -1.12 -27.49 24.53
N GLN A 227 -1.44 -28.64 23.95
CA GLN A 227 -1.72 -29.87 24.70
C GLN A 227 -1.88 -31.10 23.77
N PRO A 228 -1.31 -32.26 24.13
CA PRO A 228 -1.54 -33.50 23.39
C PRO A 228 -2.84 -34.16 23.85
N GLN A 229 -3.73 -34.50 22.91
CA GLN A 229 -4.81 -35.44 23.18
C GLN A 229 -5.02 -36.38 22.00
N ALA A 230 -4.62 -37.64 22.20
CA ALA A 230 -4.88 -38.72 21.26
C ALA A 230 -6.24 -39.37 21.57
N ALA A 231 -7.10 -39.47 20.56
CA ALA A 231 -8.18 -40.46 20.50
C ALA A 231 -8.58 -40.67 19.04
N ALA A 232 -8.54 -41.91 18.56
CA ALA A 232 -8.96 -42.28 17.21
C ALA A 232 -10.43 -42.74 17.20
N ALA A 233 -11.17 -42.42 16.14
CA ALA A 233 -12.40 -43.12 15.77
C ALA A 233 -12.69 -42.97 14.26
N THR A 234 -12.79 -44.09 13.55
CA THR A 234 -13.11 -44.20 12.12
C THR A 234 -14.56 -44.68 11.90
N VAL A 235 -15.36 -44.03 11.04
CA VAL A 235 -16.56 -44.62 10.39
C VAL A 235 -16.77 -44.02 8.97
N GLN A 236 -17.44 -44.77 8.09
CA GLN A 236 -17.57 -44.61 6.63
C GLN A 236 -18.87 -43.87 6.15
N PRO A 237 -18.97 -43.44 4.85
CA PRO A 237 -20.20 -42.90 4.18
C PRO A 237 -21.23 -44.02 3.84
N PRO A 238 -22.52 -43.77 3.42
CA PRO A 238 -23.06 -42.78 2.44
C PRO A 238 -24.39 -42.10 2.96
N PRO A 239 -25.39 -41.56 2.18
CA PRO A 239 -25.61 -41.40 0.71
C PRO A 239 -26.00 -39.96 0.26
N VAL A 240 -27.10 -39.77 -0.53
CA VAL A 240 -27.41 -38.54 -1.30
C VAL A 240 -28.84 -38.02 -1.12
N THR A 241 -28.99 -36.74 -0.79
CA THR A 241 -30.15 -35.87 -1.15
C THR A 241 -29.65 -34.44 -1.32
N ALA A 242 -29.63 -33.92 -2.55
CA ALA A 242 -29.11 -32.57 -2.82
C ALA A 242 -30.04 -31.52 -2.20
N ASN A 243 -29.59 -30.88 -1.12
CA ASN A 243 -30.35 -29.83 -0.46
C ASN A 243 -30.30 -28.52 -1.25
N SER A 244 -31.32 -27.67 -1.16
CA SER A 244 -31.30 -26.33 -1.80
C SER A 244 -30.09 -25.49 -1.36
N THR A 245 -29.57 -25.74 -0.16
CA THR A 245 -28.34 -25.17 0.41
C THR A 245 -27.07 -25.52 -0.38
N GLU A 246 -27.01 -26.70 -1.01
CA GLU A 246 -25.86 -27.14 -1.82
C GLU A 246 -25.84 -26.41 -3.16
N VAL A 247 -27.00 -26.29 -3.83
CA VAL A 247 -27.13 -25.51 -5.07
C VAL A 247 -26.87 -24.03 -4.80
N GLU A 248 -27.40 -23.47 -3.70
CA GLU A 248 -27.09 -22.11 -3.27
C GLU A 248 -25.59 -21.89 -3.04
N SER A 249 -24.93 -22.82 -2.33
CA SER A 249 -23.48 -22.81 -2.13
C SER A 249 -22.69 -22.92 -3.43
N ALA A 250 -23.16 -23.73 -4.39
CA ALA A 250 -22.53 -23.90 -5.70
C ALA A 250 -22.68 -22.64 -6.58
N ILE A 251 -23.84 -21.99 -6.61
CA ILE A 251 -24.05 -20.69 -7.30
C ILE A 251 -23.14 -19.61 -6.69
N ILE A 252 -23.05 -19.54 -5.36
CA ILE A 252 -22.14 -18.63 -4.66
C ILE A 252 -20.66 -18.93 -5.00
N ALA A 253 -20.29 -20.22 -5.09
CA ALA A 253 -18.94 -20.63 -5.48
C ALA A 253 -18.61 -20.28 -6.94
N ILE A 254 -19.54 -20.48 -7.87
CA ILE A 254 -19.41 -20.10 -9.30
C ILE A 254 -19.23 -18.58 -9.43
N ALA A 255 -20.02 -17.79 -8.72
CA ALA A 255 -19.91 -16.33 -8.75
C ALA A 255 -18.61 -15.83 -8.07
N ASN A 256 -18.16 -16.47 -6.99
CA ASN A 256 -16.88 -16.17 -6.35
C ASN A 256 -15.67 -16.55 -7.23
N ALA A 257 -15.73 -17.67 -7.96
CA ALA A 257 -14.69 -18.02 -8.95
C ALA A 257 -14.67 -17.05 -10.15
N SER A 258 -15.85 -16.55 -10.53
CA SER A 258 -16.01 -15.66 -11.68
C SER A 258 -15.64 -14.21 -11.39
N LEU A 259 -16.03 -13.68 -10.22
CA LEU A 259 -15.99 -12.26 -9.87
C LEU A 259 -15.30 -11.96 -8.52
N GLY A 260 -14.70 -12.97 -7.86
CA GLY A 260 -14.10 -12.83 -6.54
C GLY A 260 -15.12 -12.55 -5.42
N LYS A 261 -14.64 -12.00 -4.30
CA LYS A 261 -15.45 -11.76 -3.08
C LYS A 261 -16.71 -10.91 -3.33
N LEU A 262 -16.65 -9.98 -4.28
CA LEU A 262 -17.81 -9.17 -4.69
C LEU A 262 -18.89 -10.02 -5.39
N GLY A 263 -18.50 -11.07 -6.12
CA GLY A 263 -19.42 -12.03 -6.71
C GLY A 263 -20.30 -12.75 -5.70
N LYS A 264 -19.73 -13.14 -4.55
CA LYS A 264 -20.52 -13.68 -3.44
C LYS A 264 -21.54 -12.66 -2.94
N THR A 265 -21.11 -11.46 -2.53
CA THR A 265 -22.02 -10.44 -1.98
C THR A 265 -23.10 -10.00 -2.98
N LEU A 266 -22.77 -9.99 -4.26
CA LEU A 266 -23.68 -9.70 -5.37
C LEU A 266 -24.72 -10.83 -5.52
N VAL A 267 -24.30 -12.09 -5.55
CA VAL A 267 -25.23 -13.24 -5.61
C VAL A 267 -26.08 -13.37 -4.36
N ASP A 268 -25.51 -13.23 -3.15
CA ASP A 268 -26.26 -13.24 -1.88
C ASP A 268 -27.38 -12.19 -1.89
N LYS A 269 -27.08 -10.98 -2.40
CA LYS A 269 -28.04 -9.88 -2.52
C LYS A 269 -29.11 -10.13 -3.59
N GLU A 270 -28.73 -10.58 -4.79
CA GLU A 270 -29.71 -10.79 -5.86
C GLU A 270 -30.55 -12.06 -5.63
N LEU A 271 -30.04 -13.08 -4.93
CA LEU A 271 -30.83 -14.20 -4.41
C LEU A 271 -31.88 -13.72 -3.40
N LEU A 272 -31.49 -12.84 -2.47
CA LEU A 272 -32.43 -12.24 -1.51
C LEU A 272 -33.53 -11.45 -2.23
N ASN A 273 -33.17 -10.66 -3.25
CA ASN A 273 -34.13 -9.91 -4.07
C ASN A 273 -35.08 -10.82 -4.87
N ALA A 274 -34.61 -11.97 -5.36
CA ALA A 274 -35.43 -12.94 -6.11
C ALA A 274 -36.43 -13.72 -5.22
N GLY A 275 -36.29 -13.66 -3.90
CA GLY A 275 -37.07 -14.45 -2.94
C GLY A 275 -36.40 -15.77 -2.51
N GLY A 276 -35.07 -15.85 -2.63
CA GLY A 276 -34.24 -16.99 -2.24
C GLY A 276 -34.16 -18.09 -3.31
N ILE A 277 -33.26 -19.05 -3.08
CA ILE A 277 -32.91 -20.10 -4.06
C ILE A 277 -34.13 -20.90 -4.58
N LYS A 278 -35.15 -21.11 -3.74
CA LYS A 278 -36.38 -21.82 -4.12
C LYS A 278 -37.25 -21.06 -5.12
N ALA A 279 -37.11 -19.74 -5.20
CA ALA A 279 -37.81 -18.91 -6.18
C ALA A 279 -37.20 -19.02 -7.58
N LEU A 280 -35.95 -19.49 -7.72
CA LEU A 280 -35.30 -19.70 -9.02
C LEU A 280 -35.81 -20.93 -9.79
N LYS A 281 -36.72 -21.73 -9.20
CA LYS A 281 -37.51 -22.76 -9.91
C LYS A 281 -38.52 -22.16 -10.90
N ASP A 282 -38.85 -20.88 -10.76
CA ASP A 282 -39.67 -20.12 -11.71
C ASP A 282 -38.75 -19.54 -12.80
N GLU A 283 -38.96 -19.94 -14.05
CA GLU A 283 -38.14 -19.54 -15.20
C GLU A 283 -38.11 -18.01 -15.39
N SER A 284 -39.19 -17.31 -15.03
CA SER A 284 -39.22 -15.84 -15.06
C SER A 284 -38.25 -15.25 -14.03
N LYS A 285 -38.27 -15.77 -12.80
CA LYS A 285 -37.42 -15.27 -11.71
C LYS A 285 -35.96 -15.64 -11.90
N LEU A 286 -35.67 -16.81 -12.48
CA LEU A 286 -34.32 -17.18 -12.89
C LEU A 286 -33.77 -16.21 -13.94
N ARG A 287 -34.57 -15.84 -14.94
CA ARG A 287 -34.17 -14.87 -15.97
C ARG A 287 -33.90 -13.49 -15.36
N ASP A 288 -34.75 -13.02 -14.47
CA ASP A 288 -34.58 -11.73 -13.78
C ASP A 288 -33.34 -11.71 -12.88
N PHE A 289 -33.12 -12.77 -12.10
CA PHE A 289 -31.90 -12.96 -11.29
C PHE A 289 -30.64 -12.94 -12.16
N LEU A 290 -30.59 -13.72 -13.24
CA LEU A 290 -29.43 -13.76 -14.14
C LEU A 290 -29.14 -12.42 -14.83
N ASN A 291 -30.18 -11.63 -15.15
CA ASN A 291 -30.04 -10.28 -15.70
C ASN A 291 -29.53 -9.28 -14.64
N ALA A 292 -30.02 -9.37 -13.39
CA ALA A 292 -29.54 -8.54 -12.28
C ALA A 292 -28.08 -8.84 -11.92
N VAL A 293 -27.71 -10.12 -11.92
CA VAL A 293 -26.33 -10.59 -11.72
C VAL A 293 -25.42 -10.07 -12.83
N GLU A 294 -25.81 -10.22 -14.11
CA GLU A 294 -25.06 -9.70 -15.26
C GLU A 294 -24.80 -8.19 -15.14
N LYS A 295 -25.87 -7.39 -14.96
CA LYS A 295 -25.79 -5.93 -14.88
C LYS A 295 -24.85 -5.47 -13.77
N SER A 296 -24.86 -6.16 -12.63
CA SER A 296 -24.00 -5.86 -11.48
C SER A 296 -22.54 -6.33 -11.66
N SER A 297 -22.27 -7.17 -12.66
CA SER A 297 -20.95 -7.78 -12.92
C SER A 297 -20.13 -7.07 -14.00
N ILE A 298 -20.73 -6.18 -14.81
CA ILE A 298 -20.09 -5.53 -15.97
C ILE A 298 -18.81 -4.75 -15.62
N LEU A 299 -18.70 -4.21 -14.40
CA LEU A 299 -17.50 -3.50 -13.93
C LEU A 299 -16.48 -4.41 -13.22
N LEU A 300 -16.78 -5.70 -13.04
CA LEU A 300 -16.00 -6.65 -12.24
C LEU A 300 -15.32 -7.74 -13.09
N ALA A 301 -15.83 -8.02 -14.29
CA ALA A 301 -15.26 -9.03 -15.19
C ALA A 301 -15.56 -8.73 -16.67
N SER A 302 -14.87 -9.43 -17.58
CA SER A 302 -15.12 -9.34 -19.02
C SER A 302 -16.45 -10.02 -19.42
N ALA A 303 -17.07 -9.54 -20.50
CA ALA A 303 -18.35 -10.05 -20.98
C ALA A 303 -18.36 -11.58 -21.23
N ASN A 304 -17.25 -12.15 -21.70
CA ASN A 304 -17.11 -13.61 -21.86
C ASN A 304 -17.19 -14.35 -20.53
N LYS A 305 -16.46 -13.88 -19.50
CA LYS A 305 -16.45 -14.50 -18.17
C LYS A 305 -17.82 -14.37 -17.47
N ILE A 306 -18.53 -13.27 -17.69
CA ILE A 306 -19.91 -13.07 -17.21
C ILE A 306 -20.86 -14.07 -17.90
N LYS A 307 -20.73 -14.28 -19.21
CA LYS A 307 -21.55 -15.24 -19.97
C LYS A 307 -21.30 -16.69 -19.53
N GLU A 308 -20.04 -17.07 -19.31
CA GLU A 308 -19.66 -18.39 -18.76
C GLU A 308 -20.29 -18.60 -17.38
N MET A 309 -20.19 -17.60 -16.49
CA MET A 309 -20.82 -17.62 -15.17
C MET A 309 -22.34 -17.80 -15.24
N ARG A 310 -23.05 -17.05 -16.11
CA ARG A 310 -24.51 -17.20 -16.27
C ARG A 310 -24.91 -18.60 -16.71
N ASN A 311 -24.18 -19.20 -17.65
CA ASN A 311 -24.45 -20.55 -18.13
C ASN A 311 -24.23 -21.58 -17.01
N ALA A 312 -23.12 -21.46 -16.26
CA ALA A 312 -22.82 -22.35 -15.13
C ALA A 312 -23.86 -22.23 -14.00
N ILE A 313 -24.31 -21.02 -13.66
CA ILE A 313 -25.37 -20.79 -12.67
C ILE A 313 -26.70 -21.43 -13.13
N SER A 314 -27.06 -21.28 -14.42
CA SER A 314 -28.30 -21.86 -14.97
C SER A 314 -28.30 -23.39 -14.85
N LEU A 315 -27.18 -24.02 -15.20
CA LEU A 315 -26.99 -25.48 -15.13
C LEU A 315 -26.94 -26.03 -13.70
N GLU A 316 -26.64 -25.17 -12.71
CA GLU A 316 -26.72 -25.52 -11.29
C GLU A 316 -28.15 -25.38 -10.75
N VAL A 317 -28.92 -24.38 -11.22
CA VAL A 317 -30.34 -24.20 -10.88
C VAL A 317 -31.23 -25.31 -11.44
N GLU A 318 -30.89 -25.90 -12.60
CA GLU A 318 -31.57 -27.08 -13.17
C GLU A 318 -31.58 -28.31 -12.23
N LYS A 319 -30.76 -28.32 -11.17
CA LYS A 319 -30.67 -29.40 -10.19
C LYS A 319 -31.63 -29.26 -8.99
N LEU A 320 -32.44 -28.19 -8.92
CA LEU A 320 -33.35 -27.87 -7.81
C LEU A 320 -34.72 -28.55 -7.91
#